data_AF-A0A956FB66-F1
#
_entry.id   AF-A0A956FB66-F1
#
_cell.length_a   1.000
_cell.length_b   1.000
_cell.length_c   1.000
_cell.angle_alpha   90.00
_cell.angle_beta   90.00
_cell.angle_gamma   90.00
#
_symmetry.space_group_name_H-M   'P 1'
#
loop_
_entity.id
_entity.type
_entity.pdbx_description
1 polymer ?
#
loop_
_entity_poly.entity_id
_entity_poly.type
_entity_poly.pdbx_seq_one_letter_code
_entity_poly.pdbx_strand_id
1 'polypeptide(L)'
;MKIDMKVRQMKTGETLVATLDSFEDAVTWLGQRPDFTEVLGLLSEDLSPRQREAMRDAMRPYTAEEQAFQAELRAEDDRRMAERMQQEQAEWERRSREEMERQLQADPNRVKAIRWHRDEGYSSGDANDPREITEAAKQAVAAWVAERNSWVEDRGQEVIEAHVEVYLGETPSGSEDERVVGGQFFPVSKAKPTAKA
;
A
#
# COMPACT_ATOMS: atom_id res chain seq x y z
N MET A 1 29.28 15.02 -31.95
CA MET A 1 28.90 14.44 -30.64
C MET A 1 28.01 13.27 -30.95
N LYS A 2 28.32 12.11 -30.37
CA LYS A 2 27.53 10.89 -30.60
C LYS A 2 26.18 10.97 -29.91
N ILE A 3 25.17 10.40 -30.54
CA ILE A 3 23.81 10.32 -30.02
C ILE A 3 23.48 8.85 -29.79
N ASP A 4 23.13 8.52 -28.55
CA ASP A 4 22.72 7.17 -28.15
C ASP A 4 21.22 7.15 -27.90
N MET A 5 20.53 6.19 -28.51
CA MET A 5 19.11 5.96 -28.34
C MET A 5 18.85 4.53 -27.90
N LYS A 6 17.98 4.36 -26.90
CA LYS A 6 17.45 3.06 -26.53
C LYS A 6 16.35 2.68 -27.51
N VAL A 7 16.52 1.57 -28.20
CA VAL A 7 15.56 1.05 -29.17
C VAL A 7 15.16 -0.38 -28.82
N ARG A 8 13.97 -0.79 -29.23
CA ARG A 8 13.45 -2.15 -29.05
C ARG A 8 13.00 -2.69 -30.40
N GLN A 9 13.47 -3.88 -30.75
CA GLN A 9 12.93 -4.64 -31.86
C GLN A 9 11.59 -5.24 -31.38
N MET A 10 10.49 -4.88 -32.05
CA MET A 10 9.14 -5.21 -31.61
C MET A 10 8.83 -6.71 -31.71
N LYS A 11 9.21 -7.38 -32.80
CA LYS A 11 9.00 -8.82 -33.04
C LYS A 11 9.78 -9.73 -32.10
N THR A 12 11.00 -9.36 -31.70
CA THR A 12 11.85 -10.20 -30.85
C THR A 12 11.85 -9.74 -29.39
N GLY A 13 11.43 -8.51 -29.12
CA GLY A 13 11.53 -7.86 -27.81
C GLY A 13 12.95 -7.44 -27.43
N GLU A 14 13.93 -7.66 -28.31
CA GLU A 14 15.33 -7.34 -28.04
C GLU A 14 15.52 -5.83 -27.90
N THR A 15 16.18 -5.41 -26.83
CA THR A 15 16.50 -4.00 -26.57
C THR A 15 17.95 -3.73 -26.90
N LEU A 16 18.19 -2.72 -27.73
CA LEU A 16 19.51 -2.34 -28.22
C LEU A 16 19.76 -0.85 -27.99
N VAL A 17 21.02 -0.45 -28.09
CA VAL A 17 21.43 0.96 -28.14
C VAL A 17 21.87 1.28 -29.56
N ALA A 18 21.17 2.21 -30.20
CA ALA A 18 21.58 2.77 -31.49
C ALA A 18 22.50 3.96 -31.22
N THR A 19 23.79 3.79 -31.54
CA THR A 19 24.80 4.86 -31.46
C THR A 19 25.01 5.48 -32.82
N LEU A 20 24.79 6.78 -32.92
CA LEU A 20 24.90 7.56 -34.16
C LEU A 20 25.96 8.66 -33.97
N ASP A 21 26.69 8.98 -35.03
CA ASP A 21 27.90 9.81 -34.92
C ASP A 21 27.60 11.30 -34.70
N SER A 22 26.41 11.75 -35.10
CA SER A 22 25.97 13.13 -34.98
C SER A 22 24.46 13.28 -34.77
N PHE A 23 24.04 14.50 -34.44
CA PHE A 23 22.62 14.88 -34.38
C PHE A 23 21.93 14.77 -35.74
N GLU A 24 22.61 15.13 -36.83
CA GLU A 24 22.06 15.07 -38.19
C GLU A 24 21.87 13.62 -38.64
N ASP A 25 22.78 12.72 -38.27
CA ASP A 25 22.64 11.28 -38.50
C ASP A 25 21.45 10.72 -37.71
N ALA A 26 21.25 11.19 -36.48
CA ALA A 26 20.12 10.79 -35.64
C ALA A 26 18.77 11.21 -36.23
N VAL A 27 18.66 12.45 -36.70
CA VAL A 27 17.46 12.94 -37.40
C VAL A 27 17.19 12.11 -38.67
N THR A 28 18.23 11.84 -39.45
CA THR A 28 18.10 11.04 -40.69
C THR A 28 17.66 9.61 -40.38
N TRP A 29 18.28 8.98 -39.38
CA TRP A 29 17.93 7.62 -38.95
C TRP A 29 16.49 7.53 -38.43
N LEU A 30 16.02 8.53 -37.69
CA LEU A 30 14.64 8.55 -37.17
C LEU A 30 13.60 8.67 -38.29
N GLY A 31 13.91 9.41 -39.36
CA GLY A 31 13.07 9.48 -40.57
C GLY A 31 13.08 8.19 -41.39
N GLN A 32 14.15 7.40 -41.29
CA GLN A 32 14.35 6.13 -41.98
C GLN A 32 14.32 4.93 -41.01
N ARG A 33 13.66 5.09 -39.85
CA ARG A 33 13.70 4.11 -38.76
C ARG A 33 13.37 2.72 -39.32
N PRO A 34 14.19 1.69 -39.05
CA PRO A 34 13.93 0.35 -39.52
C PRO A 34 12.54 -0.14 -39.07
N ASP A 35 11.89 -0.92 -39.92
CA ASP A 35 10.56 -1.44 -39.61
C ASP A 35 10.60 -2.30 -38.34
N PHE A 36 9.51 -2.26 -37.56
CA PHE A 36 9.36 -2.95 -36.29
C PHE A 36 10.42 -2.54 -35.25
N THR A 37 10.95 -1.32 -35.35
CA THR A 37 11.82 -0.74 -34.33
C THR A 37 11.05 0.34 -33.56
N GLU A 38 11.06 0.22 -32.24
CA GLU A 38 10.49 1.20 -31.33
C GLU A 38 11.60 1.98 -30.65
N VAL A 39 11.51 3.30 -30.66
CA VAL A 39 12.46 4.17 -29.94
C VAL A 39 11.90 4.39 -28.55
N LEU A 40 12.57 3.81 -27.55
CA LEU A 40 12.13 3.89 -26.15
C LEU A 40 12.59 5.18 -25.46
N GLY A 41 13.70 5.76 -25.89
CA GLY A 41 14.19 7.01 -25.33
C GLY A 41 15.59 7.40 -25.78
N LEU A 42 15.95 8.65 -25.50
CA LEU A 42 17.29 9.19 -25.71
C LEU A 42 18.14 8.92 -24.47
N LEU A 43 19.37 8.43 -24.66
CA LEU A 43 20.34 8.20 -23.59
C LEU A 43 21.35 9.35 -23.48
N SER A 44 21.54 10.15 -24.54
CA SER A 44 22.41 11.32 -24.52
C SER A 44 21.77 12.50 -23.77
N GLU A 45 22.47 13.00 -22.75
CA GLU A 45 21.97 14.08 -21.89
C GLU A 45 22.20 15.49 -22.48
N ASP A 46 23.24 15.66 -23.28
CA ASP A 46 23.74 16.96 -23.78
C ASP A 46 22.88 17.61 -24.88
N LEU A 47 21.72 17.05 -25.18
CA LEU A 47 20.79 17.58 -26.18
C LEU A 47 19.92 18.70 -25.61
N SER A 48 19.97 19.87 -26.26
CA SER A 48 19.07 20.98 -25.94
C SER A 48 17.59 20.63 -26.19
N PRO A 49 16.64 21.30 -25.53
CA PRO A 49 15.21 21.05 -25.74
C PRO A 49 14.77 21.13 -27.20
N ARG A 50 15.30 22.11 -27.95
CA ARG A 50 15.01 22.29 -29.38
C ARG A 50 15.50 21.12 -30.25
N GLN A 51 16.65 20.55 -29.90
CA GLN A 51 17.17 19.37 -30.59
C GLN A 51 16.30 18.13 -30.30
N ARG A 52 15.85 17.96 -29.05
CA ARG A 52 14.95 16.85 -28.67
C ARG A 52 13.60 16.95 -29.39
N GLU A 53 13.07 18.17 -29.54
CA GLU A 53 11.86 18.44 -30.32
C GLU A 53 12.06 18.08 -31.79
N ALA A 54 13.13 18.57 -32.42
CA ALA A 54 13.43 18.25 -33.82
C ALA A 54 13.60 16.75 -34.08
N MET A 55 14.18 15.98 -33.14
CA MET A 55 14.25 14.52 -33.25
C MET A 55 12.88 13.85 -33.15
N ARG A 56 12.01 14.34 -32.25
CA ARG A 56 10.63 13.84 -32.15
C ARG A 56 9.87 14.09 -33.45
N ASP A 57 10.01 15.26 -34.04
CA ASP A 57 9.34 15.64 -35.29
C ASP A 57 9.88 14.86 -36.50
N ALA A 58 11.17 14.52 -36.49
CA ALA A 58 11.79 13.71 -37.53
C ALA A 58 11.40 12.22 -37.48
N MET A 59 10.80 11.77 -36.37
CA MET A 59 10.46 10.36 -36.19
C MET A 59 9.37 9.91 -37.16
N ARG A 60 9.70 8.96 -38.03
CA ARG A 60 8.73 8.36 -38.96
C ARG A 60 7.53 7.81 -38.16
N PRO A 61 6.28 8.08 -38.57
CA PRO A 61 5.13 7.41 -37.96
C PRO A 61 5.23 5.89 -38.16
N TYR A 62 4.58 5.14 -37.28
CA TYR A 62 4.43 3.70 -37.47
C TYR A 62 3.53 3.41 -38.67
N THR A 63 3.89 2.41 -39.48
CA THR A 63 3.03 1.91 -40.55
C THR A 63 1.81 1.19 -39.97
N ALA A 64 0.81 0.92 -40.81
CA ALA A 64 -0.37 0.16 -40.40
C ALA A 64 -0.01 -1.23 -39.84
N GLU A 65 1.02 -1.88 -40.40
CA GLU A 65 1.48 -3.19 -39.94
C GLU A 65 2.15 -3.11 -38.56
N GLU A 66 3.00 -2.10 -38.34
CA GLU A 66 3.63 -1.87 -37.03
C GLU A 66 2.58 -1.51 -35.96
N GLN A 67 1.59 -0.71 -36.31
CA GLN A 67 0.49 -0.35 -35.40
C GLN A 67 -0.37 -1.57 -35.03
N ALA A 68 -0.70 -2.42 -36.00
CA ALA A 68 -1.44 -3.66 -35.75
C ALA A 68 -0.65 -4.59 -34.81
N PHE A 69 0.66 -4.71 -35.03
CA PHE A 69 1.52 -5.51 -34.16
C PHE A 69 1.62 -4.95 -32.73
N GLN A 70 1.70 -3.63 -32.56
CA GLN A 70 1.62 -3.01 -31.22
C GLN A 70 0.28 -3.28 -30.54
N ALA A 71 -0.82 -3.23 -31.29
CA ALA A 71 -2.15 -3.50 -30.74
C ALA A 71 -2.28 -4.95 -30.27
N GLU A 72 -1.73 -5.90 -31.02
CA GLU A 72 -1.71 -7.32 -30.65
C GLU A 72 -0.91 -7.56 -29.36
N LEU A 73 0.30 -7.00 -29.27
CA LEU A 73 1.12 -7.09 -28.05
C LEU A 73 0.40 -6.50 -26.84
N ARG A 74 -0.20 -5.32 -26.98
CA ARG A 74 -0.97 -4.70 -25.89
C ARG A 74 -2.16 -5.56 -25.47
N ALA A 75 -2.90 -6.12 -26.43
CA ALA A 75 -4.02 -7.01 -26.13
C ALA A 75 -3.59 -8.31 -25.43
N GLU A 76 -2.39 -8.82 -25.72
CA GLU A 76 -1.82 -9.95 -24.97
C GLU A 76 -1.42 -9.56 -23.54
N ASP A 77 -0.74 -8.43 -23.37
CA ASP A 77 -0.36 -7.91 -22.05
C ASP A 77 -1.58 -7.62 -21.18
N ASP A 78 -2.64 -7.01 -21.75
CA ASP A 78 -3.89 -6.73 -21.06
C ASP A 78 -4.59 -8.03 -20.61
N ARG A 79 -4.60 -9.06 -21.47
CA ARG A 79 -5.13 -10.39 -21.10
C ARG A 79 -4.35 -11.02 -19.95
N ARG A 80 -3.02 -11.00 -20.01
CA ARG A 80 -2.16 -11.52 -18.91
C ARG A 80 -2.35 -10.73 -17.62
N MET A 81 -2.55 -9.42 -17.70
CA MET A 81 -2.83 -8.61 -16.53
C MET A 81 -4.20 -8.94 -15.92
N ALA A 82 -5.23 -9.08 -16.76
CA ALA A 82 -6.57 -9.47 -16.32
C ALA A 82 -6.58 -10.86 -15.66
N GLU A 83 -5.85 -11.84 -16.22
CA GLU A 83 -5.70 -13.18 -15.64
C GLU A 83 -5.03 -13.13 -14.26
N ARG A 84 -3.96 -12.33 -14.10
CA ARG A 84 -3.31 -12.14 -12.79
C ARG A 84 -4.24 -11.50 -11.78
N MET A 85 -4.98 -10.46 -12.16
CA MET A 85 -5.95 -9.81 -11.27
C MET A 85 -7.06 -10.79 -10.84
N GLN A 86 -7.54 -11.64 -11.73
CA GLN A 86 -8.52 -12.68 -11.39
C GLN A 86 -7.95 -13.72 -10.42
N GLN A 87 -6.70 -14.15 -10.62
CA GLN A 87 -6.02 -15.06 -9.70
C GLN A 87 -5.84 -14.43 -8.31
N GLU A 88 -5.40 -13.18 -8.24
CA GLU A 88 -5.24 -12.44 -6.98
C GLU A 88 -6.58 -12.27 -6.25
N GLN A 89 -7.66 -11.96 -6.97
CA GLN A 89 -9.00 -11.88 -6.39
C GLN A 89 -9.45 -13.24 -5.84
N ALA A 90 -9.27 -14.32 -6.59
CA ALA A 90 -9.64 -15.66 -6.15
C ALA A 90 -8.82 -16.11 -4.92
N GLU A 91 -7.53 -15.76 -4.86
CA GLU A 91 -6.70 -16.02 -3.68
C GLU A 91 -7.13 -15.20 -2.46
N TRP A 92 -7.47 -13.93 -2.66
CA TRP A 92 -7.99 -13.07 -1.61
C TRP A 92 -9.32 -13.60 -1.05
N GLU A 93 -10.26 -13.98 -1.92
CA GLU A 93 -11.53 -14.57 -1.53
C GLU A 93 -11.34 -15.89 -0.77
N ARG A 94 -10.42 -16.74 -1.24
CA ARG A 94 -10.09 -18.00 -0.55
C ARG A 94 -9.54 -17.73 0.86
N ARG A 95 -8.55 -16.83 0.98
CA ARG A 95 -7.97 -16.46 2.29
C ARG A 95 -9.02 -15.86 3.22
N SER A 96 -9.88 -14.99 2.71
CA SER A 96 -10.97 -14.38 3.48
C SER A 96 -11.94 -15.43 4.01
N ARG A 97 -12.29 -16.44 3.19
CA ARG A 97 -13.15 -17.54 3.62
C ARG A 97 -12.47 -18.43 4.67
N GLU A 98 -11.21 -18.82 4.45
CA GLU A 98 -10.43 -19.61 5.41
C GLU A 98 -10.30 -18.90 6.76
N GLU A 99 -10.09 -17.59 6.75
CA GLU A 99 -10.02 -16.77 7.95
C GLU A 99 -11.37 -16.68 8.68
N MET A 100 -12.46 -16.48 7.95
CA MET A 100 -13.81 -16.51 8.51
C MET A 100 -14.12 -17.87 9.16
N GLU A 101 -13.82 -18.98 8.48
CA GLU A 101 -13.99 -20.33 9.03
C GLU A 101 -13.14 -20.54 10.29
N ARG A 102 -11.88 -20.09 10.28
CA ARG A 102 -11.00 -20.15 11.45
C ARG A 102 -11.58 -19.40 12.64
N GLN A 103 -12.21 -18.25 12.41
CA GLN A 103 -12.82 -17.48 13.50
C GLN A 103 -14.11 -18.10 14.03
N LEU A 104 -14.91 -18.70 13.16
CA LEU A 104 -16.12 -19.44 13.57
C LEU A 104 -15.75 -20.65 14.44
N GLN A 105 -14.60 -21.27 14.17
CA GLN A 105 -14.07 -22.40 14.95
C GLN A 105 -13.26 -21.97 16.19
N ALA A 106 -12.87 -20.70 16.27
CA ALA A 106 -12.08 -20.22 17.40
C ALA A 106 -12.90 -20.18 18.69
N ASP A 107 -12.24 -20.43 19.82
CA ASP A 107 -12.87 -20.40 21.14
C ASP A 107 -13.68 -19.09 21.33
N PRO A 108 -14.99 -19.18 21.60
CA PRO A 108 -15.82 -18.00 21.89
C PRO A 108 -15.27 -17.15 23.04
N ASN A 109 -14.61 -17.79 24.00
CA ASN A 109 -14.07 -17.17 25.20
C ASN A 109 -12.59 -16.73 25.06
N ARG A 110 -12.03 -16.75 23.85
CA ARG A 110 -10.69 -16.18 23.62
C ARG A 110 -10.63 -14.69 23.95
N VAL A 111 -9.46 -14.18 24.28
CA VAL A 111 -9.22 -12.74 24.44
C VAL A 111 -9.57 -11.97 23.16
N LYS A 112 -10.00 -10.72 23.30
CA LYS A 112 -10.21 -9.78 22.21
C LYS A 112 -9.28 -8.58 22.39
N ALA A 113 -8.60 -8.20 21.32
CA ALA A 113 -7.88 -6.94 21.27
C ALA A 113 -8.89 -5.78 21.17
N ILE A 114 -8.81 -4.83 22.09
CA ILE A 114 -9.64 -3.63 22.14
C ILE A 114 -8.72 -2.42 22.08
N ARG A 115 -9.06 -1.47 21.22
CA ARG A 115 -8.45 -0.14 21.20
C ARG A 115 -9.40 0.82 21.90
N TRP A 116 -8.93 1.42 22.98
CA TRP A 116 -9.61 2.51 23.67
C TRP A 116 -8.92 3.83 23.34
N HIS A 117 -9.71 4.84 23.01
CA HIS A 117 -9.25 6.22 22.85
C HIS A 117 -10.15 7.14 23.66
N ARG A 118 -9.57 8.11 24.37
CA ARG A 118 -10.31 9.00 25.28
C ARG A 118 -11.49 9.69 24.59
N ASP A 119 -11.25 10.16 23.36
CA ASP A 119 -12.22 10.99 22.63
C ASP A 119 -13.13 10.17 21.68
N GLU A 120 -12.71 8.95 21.29
CA GLU A 120 -13.43 8.12 20.31
C GLU A 120 -14.12 6.89 20.94
N GLY A 121 -13.78 6.56 22.20
CA GLY A 121 -14.33 5.43 22.93
C GLY A 121 -13.63 4.11 22.59
N TYR A 122 -14.41 3.04 22.42
CA TYR A 122 -13.91 1.67 22.26
C TYR A 122 -14.10 1.19 20.83
N SER A 123 -13.05 0.60 20.27
CA SER A 123 -13.06 -0.04 18.95
C SER A 123 -12.37 -1.40 19.01
N SER A 124 -12.66 -2.26 18.03
CA SER A 124 -11.94 -3.54 17.90
C SER A 124 -10.50 -3.26 17.48
N GLY A 125 -9.54 -3.83 18.21
CA GLY A 125 -8.13 -3.82 17.83
C GLY A 125 -7.81 -4.83 16.72
N ASP A 126 -8.70 -5.79 16.50
CA ASP A 126 -8.65 -6.75 15.41
C ASP A 126 -9.88 -6.54 14.51
N ALA A 127 -9.64 -6.06 13.28
CA ALA A 127 -10.70 -5.81 12.30
C ALA A 127 -11.41 -7.09 11.87
N ASN A 128 -10.73 -8.23 12.01
CA ASN A 128 -11.25 -9.51 11.60
C ASN A 128 -12.12 -10.11 12.71
N ASP A 129 -11.99 -9.74 13.99
CA ASP A 129 -12.83 -10.28 15.07
C ASP A 129 -14.20 -9.56 15.17
N PRO A 130 -15.33 -10.21 14.78
CA PRO A 130 -16.63 -9.56 14.69
C PRO A 130 -17.37 -9.48 16.04
N ARG A 131 -16.80 -10.01 17.13
CA ARG A 131 -17.49 -10.07 18.43
C ARG A 131 -17.69 -8.66 18.97
N GLU A 132 -18.88 -8.39 19.49
CA GLU A 132 -19.21 -7.12 20.14
C GLU A 132 -18.43 -6.95 21.45
N ILE A 133 -17.99 -5.73 21.72
CA ILE A 133 -17.31 -5.39 22.97
C ILE A 133 -18.35 -5.26 24.08
N THR A 134 -18.33 -6.20 25.03
CA THR A 134 -19.28 -6.26 26.14
C THR A 134 -19.08 -5.11 27.13
N GLU A 135 -20.15 -4.74 27.86
CA GLU A 135 -20.05 -3.71 28.90
C GLU A 135 -19.08 -4.09 30.03
N ALA A 136 -19.01 -5.37 30.41
CA ALA A 136 -18.03 -5.87 31.38
C ALA A 136 -16.59 -5.65 30.91
N ALA A 137 -16.32 -5.89 29.62
CA ALA A 137 -15.02 -5.59 29.04
C ALA A 137 -14.72 -4.07 29.05
N LYS A 138 -15.69 -3.22 28.68
CA LYS A 138 -15.51 -1.76 28.71
C LYS A 138 -15.19 -1.25 30.12
N GLN A 139 -15.87 -1.77 31.15
CA GLN A 139 -15.63 -1.43 32.55
C GLN A 139 -14.23 -1.86 33.01
N ALA A 140 -13.82 -3.09 32.68
CA ALA A 140 -12.49 -3.58 33.02
C ALA A 140 -11.38 -2.75 32.34
N VAL A 141 -11.57 -2.38 31.06
CA VAL A 141 -10.63 -1.49 30.35
C VAL A 141 -10.62 -0.09 30.98
N ALA A 142 -11.77 0.47 31.36
CA ALA A 142 -11.82 1.77 32.03
C ALA A 142 -11.09 1.76 33.38
N ALA A 143 -11.26 0.71 34.18
CA ALA A 143 -10.55 0.53 35.45
C ALA A 143 -9.03 0.40 35.22
N TRP A 144 -8.63 -0.40 34.23
CA TRP A 144 -7.24 -0.56 33.84
C TRP A 144 -6.60 0.76 33.40
N VAL A 145 -7.29 1.55 32.57
CA VAL A 145 -6.84 2.88 32.14
C VAL A 145 -6.76 3.86 33.31
N ALA A 146 -7.74 3.84 34.22
CA ALA A 146 -7.74 4.70 35.42
C ALA A 146 -6.52 4.43 36.31
N GLU A 147 -6.17 3.15 36.49
CA GLU A 147 -4.93 2.77 37.20
C GLU A 147 -3.70 3.35 36.50
N ARG A 148 -3.58 3.23 35.16
CA ARG A 148 -2.42 3.73 34.41
C ARG A 148 -2.35 5.26 34.38
N ASN A 149 -3.50 5.93 34.41
CA ASN A 149 -3.56 7.38 34.58
C ASN A 149 -2.91 7.82 35.90
N SER A 150 -3.09 7.08 36.99
CA SER A 150 -2.43 7.40 38.26
C SER A 150 -0.90 7.28 38.20
N TRP A 151 -0.36 6.47 37.28
CA TRP A 151 1.09 6.29 37.11
C TRP A 151 1.78 7.42 36.36
N VAL A 152 1.01 8.22 35.62
CA VAL A 152 1.54 9.32 34.79
C VAL A 152 1.07 10.69 35.25
N GLU A 153 0.23 10.74 36.29
CA GLU A 153 -0.31 11.97 36.83
C GLU A 153 0.76 12.87 37.43
N ASP A 154 1.76 12.31 38.10
CA ASP A 154 2.91 13.01 38.68
C ASP A 154 3.74 13.78 37.63
N ARG A 155 3.74 13.28 36.38
CA ARG A 155 4.41 13.89 35.22
C ARG A 155 3.53 14.91 34.50
N GLY A 156 2.33 15.19 35.00
CA GLY A 156 1.36 16.06 34.35
C GLY A 156 0.85 15.48 33.03
N GLN A 157 0.83 14.15 32.89
CA GLN A 157 0.36 13.45 31.71
C GLN A 157 -0.97 12.74 31.99
N GLU A 158 -1.63 12.32 30.91
CA GLU A 158 -2.85 11.50 30.93
C GLU A 158 -2.81 10.49 29.77
N VAL A 159 -3.45 9.35 29.92
CA VAL A 159 -3.58 8.33 28.87
C VAL A 159 -4.60 8.82 27.83
N ILE A 160 -4.16 8.96 26.57
CA ILE A 160 -5.05 9.29 25.45
C ILE A 160 -5.57 8.03 24.75
N GLU A 161 -4.76 6.99 24.72
CA GLU A 161 -5.02 5.77 23.97
C GLU A 161 -4.48 4.56 24.72
N ALA A 162 -5.19 3.43 24.63
CA ALA A 162 -4.77 2.14 25.17
C ALA A 162 -5.15 0.99 24.23
N HIS A 163 -4.24 0.04 24.06
CA HIS A 163 -4.44 -1.22 23.34
C HIS A 163 -4.39 -2.34 24.35
N VAL A 164 -5.49 -3.07 24.53
CA VAL A 164 -5.65 -4.02 25.63
C VAL A 164 -6.24 -5.33 25.13
N GLU A 165 -5.80 -6.44 25.70
CA GLU A 165 -6.35 -7.77 25.46
C GLU A 165 -7.27 -8.17 26.61
N VAL A 166 -8.52 -8.50 26.26
CA VAL A 166 -9.60 -8.62 27.25
C VAL A 166 -10.45 -9.86 27.00
N TYR A 167 -10.80 -10.60 28.04
CA TYR A 167 -11.81 -11.64 27.97
C TYR A 167 -13.20 -11.01 27.82
N LEU A 168 -13.94 -11.38 26.77
CA LEU A 168 -15.32 -10.92 26.59
C LEU A 168 -16.35 -11.72 27.39
N GLY A 169 -16.10 -13.03 27.55
CA GLY A 169 -16.96 -13.98 28.24
C GLY A 169 -16.53 -14.19 29.71
N GLU A 170 -16.43 -15.44 30.14
CA GLU A 170 -15.98 -15.77 31.50
C GLU A 170 -14.45 -15.68 31.60
N THR A 171 -13.92 -15.10 32.67
CA THR A 171 -12.47 -15.15 32.92
C THR A 171 -12.06 -16.57 33.33
N PRO A 172 -10.90 -17.11 32.91
CA PRO A 172 -10.48 -18.48 33.26
C PRO A 172 -10.44 -18.77 34.76
N SER A 173 -10.15 -17.76 35.58
CA SER A 173 -10.11 -17.84 37.04
C SER A 173 -11.45 -17.53 37.73
N GLY A 174 -12.46 -17.10 36.95
CA GLY A 174 -13.71 -16.54 37.47
C GLY A 174 -13.57 -15.16 38.15
N SER A 175 -12.37 -14.55 38.12
CA SER A 175 -12.11 -13.22 38.68
C SER A 175 -12.21 -12.12 37.64
N GLU A 176 -13.08 -11.15 37.88
CA GLU A 176 -13.23 -9.96 37.01
C GLU A 176 -11.97 -9.08 36.97
N ASP A 177 -11.13 -9.12 38.01
CA ASP A 177 -9.87 -8.37 38.07
C ASP A 177 -8.83 -8.88 37.05
N GLU A 178 -8.98 -10.13 36.59
CA GLU A 178 -8.11 -10.77 35.59
C GLU A 178 -8.68 -10.69 34.17
N ARG A 179 -9.78 -9.95 33.98
CA ARG A 179 -10.44 -9.81 32.67
C ARG A 179 -9.54 -9.13 31.63
N VAL A 180 -8.72 -8.16 32.06
CA VAL A 180 -7.66 -7.57 31.22
C VAL A 180 -6.38 -8.38 31.40
N VAL A 181 -5.96 -9.08 30.36
CA VAL A 181 -4.78 -9.95 30.39
C VAL A 181 -3.49 -9.14 30.28
N GLY A 182 -3.53 -8.07 29.48
CA GLY A 182 -2.39 -7.21 29.23
C GLY A 182 -2.76 -6.06 28.32
N GLY A 183 -1.83 -5.09 28.19
CA GLY A 183 -2.03 -3.98 27.29
C GLY A 183 -0.90 -2.96 27.31
N GLN A 184 -0.93 -2.10 26.31
CA GLN A 184 -0.06 -0.95 26.15
C GLN A 184 -0.90 0.33 26.26
N PHE A 185 -0.34 1.38 26.84
CA PHE A 185 -0.99 2.69 26.92
C PHE A 185 -0.06 3.79 26.40
N PHE A 186 -0.67 4.84 25.87
CA PHE A 186 0.01 5.96 25.24
C PHE A 186 -0.39 7.24 25.98
N PRO A 187 0.49 7.79 26.83
CA PRO A 187 0.22 9.02 27.54
C PRO A 187 0.58 10.27 26.71
N VAL A 188 -0.15 11.35 26.94
CA VAL A 188 0.12 12.69 26.40
C VAL A 188 0.23 13.70 27.54
N SER A 189 0.92 14.81 27.30
CA SER A 189 0.98 15.90 28.29
C SER A 189 -0.37 16.58 28.39
N LYS A 190 -0.87 16.80 29.61
CA LYS A 190 -2.10 17.57 29.84
C LYS A 190 -1.90 18.97 29.27
N ALA A 191 -2.88 19.45 28.49
CA ALA A 191 -2.83 20.82 27.98
C ALA A 191 -2.77 21.80 29.16
N LYS A 192 -1.81 22.74 29.15
CA LYS A 192 -1.78 23.81 30.15
C LYS A 192 -3.09 24.60 30.04
N PRO A 193 -3.80 24.86 31.15
CA PRO A 193 -4.98 25.71 31.11
C PRO A 193 -4.54 27.08 30.57
N THR A 194 -5.10 27.47 29.42
CA THR A 194 -4.96 28.82 28.91
C THR A 194 -5.70 29.73 29.88
N ALA A 195 -4.94 30.42 30.74
CA ALA A 195 -5.47 31.48 31.57
C ALA A 195 -6.11 32.53 30.64
N LYS A 196 -7.45 32.55 30.59
CA LYS A 196 -8.16 33.67 29.99
C LYS A 196 -7.94 34.88 30.89
N ALA A 197 -7.33 35.92 30.31
CA ALA A 197 -7.15 37.24 30.90
C ALA A 197 -8.48 37.95 31.13
#